data_AF-A0A5E6NQF9-F1
#
_entry.id   AF-A0A5E6NQF9-F1
#
_cell.length_a   1.000
_cell.length_b   1.000
_cell.length_c   1.000
_cell.angle_alpha   90.00
_cell.angle_beta   90.00
_cell.angle_gamma   90.00
#
_symmetry.space_group_name_H-M   'P 1'
#
loop_
_entity.id
_entity.type
_entity.pdbx_description
1 polymer ?
#
loop_
_entity_poly.entity_id
_entity_poly.type
_entity_poly.pdbx_seq_one_letter_code
_entity_poly.pdbx_strand_id
1 'polypeptide(L)' 'MNILNYKLDTTNELLTSRIGLITPAHTIQVLDLSKTIDQHFPALGSNCALKASTFINTLVLSQHEVVNA' A
#
# COMPACT_ATOMS: atom_id res chain seq x y z
N MET A 1 14.87 6.12 -2.93
CA MET A 1 14.71 4.78 -2.32
C MET A 1 14.30 3.84 -3.44
N ASN A 2 15.21 2.98 -3.93
CA ASN A 2 14.84 2.01 -4.96
C ASN A 2 14.30 0.76 -4.25
N ILE A 3 12.98 0.59 -4.27
CA ILE A 3 12.29 -0.47 -3.51
C ILE A 3 12.44 -1.82 -4.23
N LEU A 4 12.71 -1.79 -5.54
CA LEU A 4 12.92 -2.98 -6.37
C LEU A 4 14.41 -3.10 -6.70
N ASN A 5 14.99 -4.28 -6.43
CA ASN A 5 16.39 -4.59 -6.76
C ASN A 5 16.66 -4.73 -8.27
N TYR A 6 15.64 -4.54 -9.11
CA TYR A 6 15.74 -4.64 -10.56
C TYR A 6 14.86 -3.58 -11.23
N LYS A 7 15.26 -3.18 -12.43
CA LYS A 7 14.54 -2.21 -13.26
C LYS A 7 13.41 -2.94 -13.99
N LEU A 8 12.20 -2.40 -13.94
CA LEU A 8 11.08 -2.88 -14.75
C LEU A 8 11.28 -2.31 -16.16
N ASP A 9 11.88 -3.10 -17.06
CA ASP A 9 12.28 -2.62 -18.39
C ASP A 9 11.20 -2.90 -19.45
N THR A 10 10.24 -3.78 -19.18
CA THR A 10 9.16 -4.12 -20.12
C THR A 10 7.80 -3.58 -19.67
N THR A 11 6.95 -3.23 -20.65
CA THR A 11 5.57 -2.79 -20.40
C THR A 11 4.76 -3.82 -19.62
N ASN A 12 5.02 -5.12 -19.83
CA ASN A 12 4.33 -6.20 -19.11
C ASN A 12 4.72 -6.26 -17.64
N GLU A 13 6.00 -6.06 -17.31
CA GLU A 13 6.47 -5.99 -15.92
C GLU A 13 5.87 -4.79 -15.19
N LEU A 14 5.78 -3.65 -15.88
CA LEU A 14 5.18 -2.42 -15.36
C LEU A 14 3.67 -2.58 -15.10
N LEU A 15 2.94 -3.19 -16.05
CA LEU A 15 1.52 -3.52 -15.91
C LEU A 15 1.28 -4.55 -14.80
N THR A 16 2.11 -5.59 -14.71
CA THR A 16 2.01 -6.62 -13.67
C THR A 16 2.30 -6.05 -12.29
N SER A 17 3.32 -5.20 -12.16
CA SER A 17 3.63 -4.46 -10.94
C SER A 17 2.46 -3.57 -10.50
N ARG A 18 1.86 -2.83 -11.44
CA ARG A 18 0.67 -2.00 -11.20
C ARG A 18 -0.54 -2.83 -10.76
N ILE A 19 -0.81 -3.98 -11.39
CA ILE A 19 -1.89 -4.89 -10.97
C ILE A 19 -1.63 -5.44 -9.56
N GLY A 20 -0.39 -5.85 -9.27
CA GLY A 20 0.04 -6.33 -7.95
C GLY A 20 -0.14 -5.29 -6.84
N LEU A 21 -0.19 -4.00 -7.18
CA LEU A 21 -0.39 -2.90 -6.24
C LEU A 21 -1.85 -2.42 -6.12
N ILE A 22 -2.56 -2.33 -7.25
CA ILE A 22 -3.98 -1.92 -7.26
C ILE A 22 -4.84 -2.97 -6.56
N THR A 23 -4.50 -4.25 -6.70
CA THR A 23 -5.27 -5.36 -6.10
C THR A 23 -5.35 -5.26 -4.57
N PRO A 24 -4.25 -5.12 -3.81
CA PRO A 24 -4.32 -4.93 -2.37
C PRO A 24 -4.98 -3.59 -1.97
N ALA A 25 -4.75 -2.50 -2.70
CA ALA A 25 -5.43 -1.22 -2.43
C ALA A 25 -6.95 -1.33 -2.55
N HIS A 26 -7.44 -1.93 -3.63
CA HIS A 26 -8.87 -2.20 -3.83
C HIS A 26 -9.39 -3.20 -2.79
N THR A 27 -8.64 -4.24 -2.44
CA THR A 27 -9.04 -5.22 -1.43
C THR A 27 -9.21 -4.56 -0.05
N ILE A 28 -8.32 -3.62 0.30
CA ILE A 28 -8.44 -2.87 1.55
C ILE A 28 -9.73 -2.05 1.59
N GLN A 29 -10.12 -1.45 0.46
CA GLN A 29 -11.34 -0.64 0.33
C GLN A 29 -12.62 -1.48 0.28
N VAL A 30 -12.63 -2.57 -0.49
CA VAL A 30 -13.84 -3.40 -0.75
C VAL A 30 -14.24 -4.22 0.47
N LEU A 31 -13.28 -4.70 1.28
CA LEU A 31 -13.55 -5.59 2.41
C LEU A 31 -13.73 -4.86 3.75
N ASP A 32 -13.81 -3.54 3.77
CA ASP A 32 -13.73 -2.72 5.00
C ASP A 32 -12.50 -3.13 5.86
N LEU A 33 -11.42 -3.56 5.18
CA LEU A 33 -10.27 -4.18 5.83
C LEU A 33 -9.56 -3.19 6.74
N SER A 34 -9.65 -1.89 6.44
CA SER A 34 -9.18 -0.82 7.32
C SER A 34 -9.76 -0.93 8.73
N LYS A 35 -11.05 -1.25 8.86
CA LYS A 35 -11.70 -1.43 10.16
C LYS A 35 -11.16 -2.64 10.90
N THR A 36 -11.00 -3.77 10.20
CA THR A 36 -10.42 -5.00 10.77
C THR A 36 -8.96 -4.78 11.21
N ILE A 37 -8.17 -4.08 10.40
CA ILE A 37 -6.79 -3.72 10.71
C ILE A 37 -6.72 -2.85 11.95
N ASP A 38 -7.54 -1.80 12.05
CA ASP A 38 -7.52 -0.89 13.19
C ASP A 38 -8.05 -1.53 14.48
N GLN A 39 -8.94 -2.53 14.37
CA GLN A 39 -9.38 -3.34 15.52
C GLN A 39 -8.27 -4.26 16.03
N HIS A 40 -7.50 -4.86 15.14
CA HIS A 40 -6.41 -5.77 15.51
C HIS A 40 -5.14 -5.01 15.94
N PHE A 41 -4.90 -3.85 15.33
CA PHE A 41 -3.77 -2.97 15.60
C PHE A 41 -4.27 -1.59 16.04
N PRO A 42 -4.77 -1.47 17.29
CA PRO A 42 -5.27 -0.20 17.80
C PRO A 42 -4.16 0.85 17.80
N ALA A 43 -4.53 2.09 17.49
CA ALA A 43 -3.61 3.22 17.54
C ALA A 43 -3.01 3.34 18.94
N LEU A 44 -1.69 3.50 19.00
CA LEU A 44 -1.00 3.81 20.26
C LEU A 44 -1.59 5.12 20.81
N GLY A 45 -1.82 5.22 22.12
CA GLY A 45 -2.51 6.36 22.76
C GLY A 45 -1.70 7.67 22.75
N SER A 46 -1.22 8.09 21.59
CA SER A 46 -0.41 9.29 21.34
C SER A 46 -1.10 10.14 20.29
N ASN A 47 -0.99 11.46 20.43
CA ASN A 47 -1.52 12.44 19.48
C ASN A 47 -0.80 12.39 18.12
N CYS A 48 0.33 11.69 18.04
CA CYS A 48 1.10 11.45 16.82
C CYS A 48 0.86 10.04 16.24
N ALA A 49 0.05 9.21 16.90
CA ALA A 49 -0.18 7.85 16.44
C ALA A 49 -1.09 7.84 15.21
N LEU A 50 -0.55 7.33 14.11
CA LEU A 50 -1.32 7.00 12.92
C LEU A 50 -2.05 5.68 13.15
N LYS A 51 -3.27 5.60 12.62
CA LYS A 51 -3.98 4.32 12.51
C LYS A 51 -3.18 3.37 11.61
N ALA A 52 -3.17 2.08 11.96
CA ALA A 52 -2.45 1.07 11.18
C ALA A 52 -2.99 1.00 9.73
N SER A 53 -4.30 1.17 9.54
CA SER A 53 -4.91 1.26 8.21
C SER A 53 -4.38 2.44 7.40
N THR A 54 -4.21 3.62 8.02
CA THR A 54 -3.66 4.81 7.38
C THR A 54 -2.21 4.60 6.95
N PHE A 55 -1.40 3.94 7.78
CA PHE A 55 -0.02 3.61 7.44
C PHE A 55 0.05 2.66 6.24
N ILE A 56 -0.73 1.56 6.25
CA ILE A 56 -0.74 0.58 5.17
C ILE A 56 -1.24 1.19 3.85
N ASN A 57 -2.30 2.00 3.89
CA ASN A 57 -2.79 2.71 2.69
C ASN A 57 -1.72 3.64 2.11
N THR A 58 -1.04 4.41 2.98
CA THR A 58 0.04 5.32 2.55
C THR A 58 1.21 4.54 1.95
N LEU A 59 1.56 3.39 2.52
CA LEU A 59 2.62 2.53 2.02
C LEU A 59 2.30 1.99 0.63
N VAL A 60 1.08 1.48 0.42
CA VAL A 60 0.63 0.98 -0.88
C VAL A 60 0.60 2.08 -1.94
N LEU A 61 0.10 3.28 -1.58
CA LEU A 61 0.10 4.43 -2.48
C LEU A 61 1.53 4.90 -2.83
N SER A 62 2.44 4.95 -1.85
CA SER A 62 3.84 5.34 -2.08
C SER A 62 4.56 4.38 -3.03
N GLN A 63 4.24 3.10 -2.96
CA GLN A 63 4.76 2.10 -3.89
C GLN A 63 4.18 2.29 -5.31
N HIS A 64 2.96 2.84 -5.45
CA HIS A 64 2.33 3.09 -6.75
C HIS A 64 2.98 4.26 -7.48
N GLU A 65 3.33 5.32 -6.77
CA GLU A 65 3.99 6.49 -7.37
C GLU A 65 5.41 6.15 -7.84
N VAL A 66 6.13 5.30 -7.11
CA VAL A 66 7.48 4.84 -7.49
C VAL A 66 7.49 3.97 -8.75
N VAL A 67 6.42 3.21 -9.02
CA VAL A 67 6.30 2.40 -10.25
C VAL A 67 5.96 3.26 -11.47
N ASN A 68 5.44 4.47 -11.29
CA ASN A 68 5.07 5.37 -12.39
C ASN A 68 6.09 6.52 -12.63
N ALA A 69 7.18 6.57 -11.86
CA ALA A 69 8.26 7.57 -11.97
C ALA A 69 9.47 7.00 -12.71
#